data_AF-A0A485N6T0-F1
#
_entry.id   AF-A0A485N6T0-F1
#
_cell.length_a   1.000
_cell.length_b   1.000
_cell.length_c   1.000
_cell.angle_alpha   90.00
_cell.angle_beta   90.00
_cell.angle_gamma   90.00
#
_symmetry.space_group_name_H-M   'P 1'
#
loop_
_entity.id
_entity.type
_entity.pdbx_description
1 polymer ?
#
loop_
_entity_poly.entity_id
_entity_poly.type
_entity_poly.pdbx_seq_one_letter_code
_entity_poly.pdbx_strand_id
1 'polypeptide(L)'
;MLFVSGERLIGDPAGELGRVQDFLGLKRIITDKHFYFNKTKGFPCLKKAEGSSKPHCLGKTKGRTHPEIDREVVRLLRDFYRPFNLKFYQMTGQDFGWDG
;
A
#
# COMPACT_ATOMS: atom_id res chain seq x y z
N MET A 1 -7.91 14.27 8.67
CA MET A 1 -8.00 13.35 7.52
C MET A 1 -6.83 12.38 7.60
N LEU A 2 -7.01 11.11 7.22
CA LEU A 2 -5.91 10.12 7.16
C LEU A 2 -5.49 9.89 5.71
N PHE A 3 -4.18 9.88 5.46
CA PHE A 3 -3.57 9.46 4.21
C PHE A 3 -2.80 8.16 4.45
N VAL A 4 -3.13 7.12 3.70
CA VAL A 4 -2.56 5.76 3.83
C VAL A 4 -1.48 5.58 2.77
N SER A 5 -0.33 5.00 3.14
CA SER A 5 0.74 4.71 2.17
C SER A 5 0.41 3.44 1.39
N GLY A 6 0.32 3.56 0.06
CA GLY A 6 0.09 2.42 -0.82
C GLY A 6 1.26 1.44 -0.83
N GLU A 7 2.49 1.95 -0.83
CA GLU A 7 3.72 1.17 -0.78
C GLU A 7 3.80 0.36 0.52
N ARG A 8 3.50 1.01 1.66
CA ARG A 8 3.50 0.33 2.96
C ARG A 8 2.32 -0.60 3.11
N LEU A 9 1.18 -0.36 2.47
CA LEU A 9 0.06 -1.31 2.44
C LEU A 9 0.44 -2.64 1.75
N ILE A 10 1.41 -2.62 0.83
CA ILE A 10 1.95 -3.83 0.20
C ILE A 10 3.02 -4.47 1.09
N GLY A 11 3.98 -3.68 1.58
CA GLY A 11 5.13 -4.17 2.36
C GLY A 11 4.82 -4.56 3.82
N ASP A 12 3.91 -3.84 4.47
CA ASP A 12 3.47 -3.99 5.85
C ASP A 12 1.96 -3.69 5.97
N PRO A 13 1.09 -4.57 5.44
CA PRO A 13 -0.36 -4.35 5.44
C PRO A 13 -0.93 -4.24 6.86
N ALA A 14 -0.41 -5.00 7.82
CA ALA A 14 -0.89 -4.97 9.20
C ALA A 14 -0.55 -3.64 9.88
N GLY A 15 0.64 -3.08 9.65
CA GLY A 15 1.03 -1.78 10.18
C GLY A 15 0.19 -0.63 9.63
N GLU A 16 -0.06 -0.59 8.32
CA GLU A 16 -0.94 0.44 7.74
C GLU A 16 -2.39 0.29 8.20
N LEU A 17 -2.92 -0.93 8.28
CA LEU A 17 -4.27 -1.16 8.81
C LEU A 17 -4.37 -0.87 10.31
N GLY A 18 -3.27 -0.94 11.06
CA GLY A 18 -3.18 -0.46 12.44
C GLY A 18 -3.52 1.03 12.53
N ARG A 19 -2.87 1.86 11.69
CA ARG A 19 -3.13 3.31 11.61
C ARG A 19 -4.58 3.62 11.21
N VAL A 20 -5.13 2.85 10.29
CA VAL A 20 -6.53 2.99 9.86
C VAL A 20 -7.48 2.67 11.01
N GLN A 21 -7.24 1.59 11.75
CA GLN A 21 -8.08 1.24 12.92
C GLN A 21 -8.06 2.35 13.98
N ASP A 22 -6.89 2.92 14.30
CA ASP A 22 -6.79 4.01 15.27
C ASP A 22 -7.54 5.27 14.80
N PHE A 23 -7.37 5.64 13.53
CA PHE A 23 -8.03 6.80 12.96
C PHE A 23 -9.56 6.69 13.01
N LEU A 24 -10.09 5.46 12.88
CA LEU A 24 -11.52 5.17 12.99
C LEU A 24 -11.99 4.94 14.44
N GLY A 25 -11.11 5.00 15.45
CA GLY A 25 -11.45 4.70 16.84
C GLY A 25 -11.79 3.22 17.09
N LEU A 26 -11.29 2.32 16.25
CA LEU A 26 -11.54 0.88 16.35
C LEU A 26 -10.44 0.19 17.17
N LYS A 27 -10.80 -0.89 17.87
CA LYS A 27 -9.82 -1.79 18.48
C LYS A 27 -8.94 -2.39 17.40
N ARG A 28 -7.61 -2.39 17.60
CA ARG A 28 -6.65 -3.05 16.71
C ARG A 28 -6.81 -4.57 16.77
N ILE A 29 -7.63 -5.12 15.86
CA ILE A 29 -7.91 -6.55 15.73
C ILE A 29 -7.20 -7.11 14.49
N ILE A 30 -7.09 -6.32 13.42
CA ILE A 30 -6.38 -6.72 12.20
C ILE A 30 -4.88 -6.70 12.50
N THR A 31 -4.27 -7.87 12.34
CA THR A 31 -2.83 -8.14 12.55
C THR A 31 -2.23 -8.88 11.36
N ASP A 32 -0.91 -9.09 11.40
CA ASP A 32 -0.12 -9.90 10.46
C ASP A 32 -0.73 -11.29 10.16
N LYS A 33 -1.35 -11.92 11.16
CA LYS A 33 -2.03 -13.24 11.03
C LYS A 33 -3.16 -13.25 10.00
N HIS A 34 -3.74 -12.09 9.71
CA HIS A 34 -4.82 -11.92 8.74
C HIS A 34 -4.30 -11.81 7.30
N PHE A 35 -2.99 -11.79 7.11
CA PHE A 35 -2.35 -11.65 5.81
C PHE A 35 -1.45 -12.83 5.48
N TYR A 36 -1.25 -13.04 4.19
CA TYR A 36 -0.18 -13.88 3.67
C TYR A 36 0.31 -13.31 2.36
N PHE A 37 1.61 -13.44 2.12
CA PHE A 37 2.18 -12.96 0.88
C PHE A 37 2.08 -14.04 -0.20
N ASN A 38 1.37 -13.76 -1.29
CA ASN A 38 1.33 -14.64 -2.43
C ASN A 38 2.52 -14.32 -3.35
N LYS A 39 3.60 -15.10 -3.25
CA LYS A 39 4.83 -14.90 -4.05
C LYS A 39 4.57 -14.92 -5.56
N THR A 40 3.65 -15.75 -6.03
CA THR A 40 3.29 -15.82 -7.46
C THR A 40 2.59 -14.55 -7.93
N LYS A 41 1.77 -13.93 -7.07
CA LYS A 41 1.06 -12.70 -7.38
C LYS A 41 1.89 -11.45 -7.10
N GLY A 42 2.84 -11.51 -6.16
CA GLY A 42 3.65 -10.38 -5.70
C GLY A 42 2.94 -9.41 -4.74
N PHE A 43 1.77 -9.80 -4.21
CA PHE A 43 0.96 -8.95 -3.33
C PHE A 43 0.47 -9.72 -2.09
N PRO A 44 0.22 -9.03 -0.96
CA PRO A 44 -0.45 -9.62 0.19
C PRO A 44 -1.91 -9.99 -0.17
N CYS A 45 -2.35 -11.13 0.36
CA CYS A 45 -3.72 -11.62 0.28
C CYS A 45 -4.28 -11.80 1.70
N LEU A 46 -5.60 -11.85 1.81
CA LEU A 46 -6.29 -12.03 3.09
C LEU A 46 -6.38 -13.51 3.45
N LYS A 47 -5.86 -13.86 4.64
CA LYS A 47 -6.24 -15.08 5.35
C LYS A 47 -7.54 -14.78 6.09
N LYS A 48 -8.61 -15.51 5.82
CA LYS A 48 -9.79 -15.46 6.70
C LYS A 48 -9.51 -16.24 7.99
N ALA A 49 -10.19 -15.85 9.06
CA ALA A 49 -10.15 -16.51 10.36
C ALA A 49 -10.51 -18.01 10.27
N GLU A 50 -10.10 -18.77 11.30
CA GLU A 50 -10.44 -20.19 11.46
C GLU A 50 -11.95 -20.42 11.24
N GLY A 51 -12.32 -21.16 10.18
CA GLY A 51 -13.71 -21.48 9.85
C GLY A 51 -14.19 -21.09 8.44
N SER A 52 -13.42 -20.31 7.67
CA SER A 52 -13.70 -20.03 6.25
C SER A 52 -12.70 -20.72 5.34
N SER A 53 -13.17 -21.62 4.48
CA SER A 53 -12.33 -22.62 3.80
C SER A 53 -11.35 -22.13 2.73
N LYS A 54 -11.32 -20.84 2.34
CA LYS A 54 -10.38 -20.36 1.32
C LYS A 54 -9.81 -18.96 1.60
N PRO A 55 -8.49 -18.76 1.44
CA PRO A 55 -7.89 -17.44 1.43
C PRO A 55 -8.42 -16.60 0.26
N HIS A 56 -8.45 -15.28 0.45
CA HIS A 56 -8.94 -14.34 -0.57
C HIS A 56 -7.81 -13.44 -1.08
N CYS A 57 -7.44 -13.63 -2.34
CA CYS A 57 -6.60 -12.69 -3.07
C CYS A 57 -7.48 -11.75 -3.90
N LEU A 58 -7.02 -10.50 -4.09
CA LEU A 58 -7.65 -9.59 -5.05
C LEU A 58 -7.68 -10.21 -6.45
N GLY A 59 -8.69 -9.87 -7.25
CA GLY A 59 -8.88 -10.41 -8.60
C GLY A 59 -7.78 -10.01 -9.61
N LYS A 60 -7.93 -10.47 -10.86
CA LYS A 60 -6.98 -10.19 -11.96
C LYS A 60 -6.89 -8.71 -12.36
N THR A 61 -7.88 -7.90 -12.00
CA THR A 61 -7.90 -6.45 -12.28
C THR A 61 -7.05 -5.63 -11.29
N LYS A 62 -6.45 -6.26 -10.28
CA LYS A 62 -5.59 -5.63 -9.27
C LYS A 62 -4.18 -6.23 -9.33
N GLY A 63 -3.18 -5.36 -9.46
CA GLY A 63 -1.78 -5.75 -9.69
C GLY A 63 -1.49 -6.13 -11.15
N ARG A 64 -1.96 -5.32 -12.11
CA ARG A 64 -1.69 -5.56 -13.54
C ARG A 64 -0.22 -5.27 -13.83
N THR A 65 0.39 -6.04 -14.74
CA THR A 65 1.73 -5.76 -15.25
C THR A 65 1.75 -4.40 -15.91
N HIS A 66 2.65 -3.52 -15.46
CA HIS A 66 2.89 -2.24 -16.11
C HIS A 66 3.75 -2.45 -17.37
N PRO A 67 3.49 -1.72 -18.46
CA PRO A 67 4.38 -1.74 -19.62
C PRO A 67 5.76 -1.16 -19.24
N GLU A 68 6.78 -1.53 -20.01
CA GLU A 68 8.06 -0.85 -19.93
C GLU A 68 7.90 0.58 -20.44
N ILE A 69 8.38 1.54 -19.66
CA ILE A 69 8.38 2.96 -19.99
C ILE A 69 9.83 3.40 -20.12
N ASP A 70 10.10 4.23 -21.12
CA ASP A 70 11.42 4.82 -21.34
C ASP A 70 11.95 5.49 -20.06
N ARG A 71 13.22 5.22 -19.74
CA ARG A 71 13.84 5.69 -18.48
C ARG A 71 13.87 7.21 -18.38
N GLU A 72 14.05 7.90 -19.50
CA GLU A 72 14.06 9.36 -19.55
C GLU A 72 12.66 9.92 -19.27
N VAL A 73 11.62 9.28 -19.79
CA VAL A 73 10.23 9.64 -19.48
C VAL A 73 9.93 9.46 -17.99
N VAL A 74 10.36 8.35 -17.39
CA VAL A 74 10.20 8.13 -15.93
C VAL A 74 10.94 9.21 -15.12
N ARG A 75 12.16 9.58 -15.53
CA ARG A 75 12.94 10.65 -14.90
C ARG A 75 12.20 11.98 -14.95
N LEU A 76 11.70 12.38 -16.12
CA LEU A 76 10.94 13.61 -16.32
C LEU A 76 9.67 13.65 -15.47
N LEU A 77 8.94 12.54 -15.37
CA LEU A 77 7.75 12.45 -14.51
C LEU A 77 8.11 12.59 -13.02
N ARG A 78 9.18 11.97 -12.55
CA ARG A 78 9.66 12.12 -11.17
C ARG A 78 10.05 13.57 -10.87
N ASP A 79 10.82 14.19 -11.77
CA ASP A 79 11.24 15.58 -11.61
C ASP A 79 10.04 16.54 -11.59
N PHE A 80 9.04 16.27 -12.43
CA PHE A 80 7.79 17.03 -12.47
C PHE A 80 7.01 16.93 -11.16
N TYR A 81 6.85 15.72 -10.60
CA TYR A 81 6.05 15.52 -9.38
C TYR A 81 6.76 15.93 -8.09
N ARG A 82 8.09 15.88 -8.05
CA ARG A 82 8.89 16.18 -6.85
C ARG A 82 8.46 17.43 -6.07
N PRO A 83 8.33 18.63 -6.67
CA PRO A 83 7.91 19.81 -5.90
C PRO A 83 6.49 19.68 -5.31
N PHE A 84 5.59 18.97 -6.00
CA PHE A 84 4.24 18.72 -5.52
C PHE A 84 4.20 17.67 -4.40
N ASN A 85 5.03 16.63 -4.51
CA ASN A 85 5.18 15.61 -3.48
C ASN A 85 5.73 16.21 -2.18
N LEU A 86 6.79 17.03 -2.26
CA LEU A 86 7.34 17.71 -1.07
C LEU A 86 6.30 18.62 -0.40
N LYS A 87 5.51 19.36 -1.19
CA LYS A 87 4.39 20.15 -0.67
C LYS A 87 3.33 19.26 -0.03
N PHE A 88 3.00 18.13 -0.63
CA PHE A 88 2.06 17.16 -0.07
C PHE A 88 2.56 16.58 1.25
N TYR A 89 3.86 16.29 1.38
CA TYR A 89 4.45 15.82 2.63
C TYR A 89 4.33 16.86 3.73
N GLN A 90 4.56 18.14 3.41
CA GLN A 90 4.34 19.25 4.35
C GLN A 90 2.87 19.36 4.77
N MET A 91 1.93 19.25 3.82
CA MET A 91 0.49 19.37 4.09
C MET A 91 -0.04 18.22 4.95
N THR A 92 0.48 17.01 4.75
CA THR A 92 0.05 15.81 5.48
C THR A 92 0.85 15.55 6.76
N GLY A 93 2.00 16.20 6.93
CA GLY A 93 2.95 15.94 8.00
C GLY A 93 3.62 14.57 7.90
N GLN A 94 3.62 13.95 6.72
CA GLN A 94 4.18 12.62 6.48
C GLN A 94 4.96 12.60 5.17
N ASP A 95 6.21 12.11 5.22
CA ASP A 95 6.97 11.74 4.03
C ASP A 95 6.55 10.32 3.57
N PHE A 96 6.16 10.18 2.30
CA PHE A 96 5.76 8.90 1.71
C PHE A 96 6.89 8.19 0.95
N GLY A 97 8.07 8.81 0.85
CA GLY A 97 9.28 8.19 0.28
C GLY A 97 9.27 8.06 -1.24
N TRP A 98 8.46 8.84 -1.98
CA TRP A 98 8.43 8.76 -3.44
C TRP A 98 9.60 9.46 -4.12
N ASP A 99 10.31 10.33 -3.40
CA ASP A 99 11.39 11.19 -3.91
C ASP A 99 12.76 10.95 -3.26
N GLY A 100 12.86 9.90 -2.43
CA GLY A 100 14.10 9.48 -1.77
C GLY A 100 15.03 8.64 -2.64
#